data_AF-A0A9P5AP06-F1
#
_entry.id   AF-A0A9P5AP06-F1
#
_cell.length_a   1.000
_cell.length_b   1.000
_cell.length_c   1.000
_cell.angle_alpha   90.00
_cell.angle_beta   90.00
_cell.angle_gamma   90.00
#
_symmetry.space_group_name_H-M   'P 1'
#
loop_
_entity.id
_entity.type
_entity.pdbx_description
1 polymer ?
#
loop_
_entity_poly.entity_id
_entity_poly.type
_entity_poly.pdbx_seq_one_letter_code
_entity_poly.pdbx_strand_id
1 'polypeptide(L)'
;MVDLEFSYNCNHEYPFPADLVDSLPYIRHFSGLTALHLRFNQYCGEDDRVAITIEETWEDRYRVLDTVFHCITGKWTTEKQREIENNSMGSWFPYNRMYLDEDDSSVPAGEAMQLRELTIANLAHFHDNDLANSEAFKSLVALPSLTSLKLLITTEVNEDVGESIVGYGEKYEFFDQLPTTWLASSISENLRVLSLYYRSYW
;
A
#
# COMPACT_ATOMS: atom_id res chain seq x y z
N MET A 1 -29.24 27.33 -8.10
CA MET A 1 -27.93 27.64 -7.49
C MET A 1 -27.56 26.38 -6.74
N VAL A 2 -26.71 25.56 -7.36
CA VAL A 2 -26.27 24.29 -6.78
C VAL A 2 -25.06 24.66 -5.94
N ASP A 3 -25.11 24.39 -4.64
CA ASP A 3 -23.94 24.47 -3.78
C ASP A 3 -22.86 23.55 -4.36
N LEU A 4 -21.74 24.15 -4.76
CA LEU A 4 -20.50 23.47 -5.12
C LEU A 4 -19.57 23.48 -3.90
N GLU A 5 -20.11 23.18 -2.72
CA GLU A 5 -19.26 22.87 -1.57
C GLU A 5 -18.87 21.40 -1.68
N PHE A 6 -17.76 21.13 -2.37
CA PHE A 6 -17.04 19.87 -2.21
C PHE A 6 -16.06 20.06 -1.05
N SER A 7 -16.23 19.27 0.01
CA SER A 7 -15.18 19.06 0.98
C SER A 7 -14.45 17.79 0.57
N TYR A 8 -13.13 17.85 0.39
CA TYR A 8 -12.31 16.65 0.56
C TYR A 8 -12.75 15.95 1.84
N ASN A 9 -12.61 14.63 1.93
CA ASN A 9 -12.47 14.01 3.25
C ASN A 9 -11.15 14.59 3.79
N CYS A 10 -11.23 15.79 4.37
CA CYS A 10 -10.17 16.38 5.15
C CYS A 10 -10.39 15.79 6.54
N ASN A 11 -9.34 15.28 7.15
CA ASN A 11 -9.47 14.60 8.43
C ASN A 11 -9.89 15.52 9.59
N HIS A 12 -10.28 16.78 9.36
CA HIS A 12 -10.68 17.74 10.40
C HIS A 12 -9.75 17.71 11.63
N GLU A 13 -8.43 17.54 11.42
CA GLU A 13 -7.39 17.41 12.45
C GLU A 13 -7.22 16.03 13.11
N TYR A 14 -7.89 14.96 12.65
CA TYR A 14 -7.68 13.61 13.17
C TYR A 14 -6.27 13.11 12.82
N PRO A 15 -5.47 12.69 13.82
CA PRO A 15 -4.11 12.26 13.57
C PRO A 15 -4.09 10.99 12.71
N PHE A 16 -3.00 10.82 11.96
CA PHE A 16 -2.70 9.57 11.28
C PHE A 16 -2.81 8.39 12.28
N PRO A 17 -3.47 7.26 11.91
CA PRO A 17 -3.75 6.15 12.84
C PRO A 17 -2.48 5.34 13.15
N ALA A 18 -1.61 5.91 13.97
CA ALA A 18 -0.26 5.40 14.19
C ALA A 18 -0.24 4.02 14.82
N ASP A 19 -1.08 3.81 15.83
CA ASP A 19 -1.23 2.55 16.53
C ASP A 19 -1.62 1.41 15.59
N LEU A 20 -2.46 1.70 14.57
CA LEU A 20 -2.85 0.69 13.59
C LEU A 20 -1.66 0.27 12.74
N VAL A 21 -0.88 1.24 12.23
CA VAL A 21 0.32 0.93 11.43
C VAL A 21 1.37 0.22 12.27
N ASP A 22 1.56 0.64 13.51
CA ASP A 22 2.47 0.00 14.46
C ASP A 22 2.07 -1.42 14.82
N SER A 23 0.78 -1.75 14.66
CA SER A 23 0.28 -3.11 14.87
C SER A 23 0.42 -4.03 13.65
N LEU A 24 0.68 -3.50 12.45
CA LEU A 24 0.80 -4.31 11.23
C LEU A 24 1.87 -5.41 11.31
N PRO A 25 3.05 -5.20 11.94
CA PRO A 25 4.03 -6.25 12.12
C PRO A 25 3.50 -7.51 12.81
N TYR A 26 2.45 -7.39 13.65
CA TYR A 26 1.85 -8.54 14.32
C TYR A 26 1.11 -9.49 13.37
N ILE A 27 0.86 -9.09 12.11
CA ILE A 27 0.30 -9.98 11.07
C ILE A 27 1.14 -11.27 10.96
N ARG A 28 2.46 -11.20 11.21
CA ARG A 28 3.38 -12.36 11.23
C ARG A 28 2.95 -13.50 12.17
N HIS A 29 2.13 -13.23 13.19
CA HIS A 29 1.71 -14.24 14.16
C HIS A 29 0.48 -15.04 13.72
N PHE A 30 -0.20 -14.62 12.65
CA PHE A 30 -1.39 -15.30 12.15
C PHE A 30 -1.00 -16.46 11.22
N SER A 31 -0.46 -17.54 11.80
CA SER A 31 0.03 -18.71 11.04
C SER A 31 -1.03 -19.41 10.17
N GLY A 32 -2.32 -19.25 10.51
CA GLY A 32 -3.45 -19.76 9.73
C GLY A 32 -4.01 -18.78 8.69
N LEU A 33 -3.41 -17.61 8.50
CA LEU A 33 -3.88 -16.59 7.57
C LEU A 33 -3.72 -17.07 6.13
N THR A 34 -4.85 -17.29 5.45
CA THR A 34 -4.89 -17.75 4.05
C THR A 34 -5.47 -16.71 3.09
N ALA A 35 -6.16 -15.69 3.60
CA ALA A 35 -6.69 -14.59 2.81
C ALA A 35 -6.43 -13.27 3.55
N LEU A 36 -5.88 -12.29 2.84
CA LEU A 36 -5.63 -10.96 3.37
C LEU A 36 -6.23 -9.89 2.46
N HIS A 37 -7.06 -9.02 3.05
CA HIS A 37 -7.73 -7.94 2.35
C HIS A 37 -7.26 -6.61 2.92
N LEU A 38 -6.54 -5.85 2.11
CA LEU A 38 -6.16 -4.47 2.40
C LEU A 38 -7.09 -3.54 1.65
N ARG A 39 -7.66 -2.56 2.33
CA ARG A 39 -8.55 -1.57 1.72
C ARG A 39 -8.10 -0.17 2.14
N PHE A 40 -7.55 0.54 1.17
CA PHE A 40 -7.15 1.93 1.31
C PHE A 40 -8.35 2.86 1.10
N ASN A 41 -8.20 4.13 1.49
CA ASN A 41 -9.16 5.16 1.10
C ASN A 41 -9.25 5.24 -0.44
N GLN A 42 -10.34 5.73 -1.01
CA GLN A 42 -10.40 5.97 -2.46
C GLN A 42 -9.66 7.25 -2.87
N TYR A 43 -9.48 8.17 -1.93
CA TYR A 43 -8.77 9.43 -2.10
C TYR A 43 -7.34 9.30 -1.58
N CYS A 44 -6.37 9.52 -2.45
CA CYS A 44 -4.93 9.49 -2.15
C CYS A 44 -4.18 10.26 -3.25
N GLY A 45 -3.09 10.92 -2.88
CA GLY A 45 -2.29 11.77 -3.75
C GLY A 45 -1.01 12.19 -3.05
N GLU A 46 -0.25 13.07 -3.70
CA GLU A 46 0.90 13.75 -3.09
C GLU A 46 0.42 14.85 -2.13
N ASP A 47 1.08 15.01 -0.98
CA ASP A 47 0.81 16.14 -0.07
C ASP A 47 1.44 17.42 -0.62
N ASP A 48 0.75 18.07 -1.55
CA ASP A 48 1.12 19.38 -2.08
C ASP A 48 0.53 20.48 -1.21
N ARG A 49 1.16 20.72 -0.05
CA ARG A 49 0.78 21.69 1.02
C ARG A 49 0.42 23.13 0.60
N VAL A 50 0.46 23.42 -0.69
CA VAL A 50 0.03 24.66 -1.33
C VAL A 50 -1.48 24.65 -1.64
N ALA A 51 -2.13 23.48 -1.84
CA ALA A 51 -3.52 23.39 -2.30
C ALA A 51 -4.42 22.49 -1.47
N ILE A 52 -4.06 21.23 -1.20
CA ILE A 52 -4.96 20.24 -0.59
C ILE A 52 -4.19 19.41 0.45
N THR A 53 -4.74 19.30 1.68
CA THR A 53 -4.23 18.35 2.67
C THR A 53 -4.91 17.00 2.45
N ILE A 54 -4.16 16.02 1.95
CA ILE A 54 -4.65 14.66 1.67
C ILE A 54 -4.46 13.77 2.91
N GLU A 55 -5.47 12.98 3.28
CA GLU A 55 -5.45 12.13 4.50
C GLU A 55 -4.50 10.93 4.39
N GLU A 56 -4.32 10.41 3.18
CA GLU A 56 -3.60 9.19 2.89
C GLU A 56 -2.68 9.44 1.69
N THR A 57 -1.38 9.48 1.92
CA THR A 57 -0.38 9.72 0.86
C THR A 57 0.01 8.41 0.15
N TRP A 58 0.68 8.52 -1.00
CA TRP A 58 1.28 7.34 -1.65
C TRP A 58 2.29 6.64 -0.72
N GLU A 59 3.08 7.41 0.03
CA GLU A 59 4.05 6.91 0.99
C GLU A 59 3.39 6.12 2.12
N ASP A 60 2.23 6.57 2.63
CA ASP A 60 1.48 5.85 3.65
C ASP A 60 1.03 4.47 3.16
N ARG A 61 0.51 4.40 1.93
CA ARG A 61 0.11 3.14 1.30
C ARG A 61 1.29 2.22 1.12
N TYR A 62 2.40 2.74 0.60
CA TYR A 62 3.64 2.00 0.41
C TYR A 62 4.09 1.36 1.72
N ARG A 63 4.13 2.16 2.80
CA ARG A 63 4.53 1.70 4.13
C ARG A 63 3.69 0.54 4.62
N VAL A 64 2.36 0.63 4.46
CA VAL A 64 1.44 -0.45 4.83
C VAL A 64 1.73 -1.70 3.99
N LEU A 65 1.83 -1.56 2.67
CA LEU A 65 2.07 -2.68 1.75
C LEU A 65 3.40 -3.37 2.04
N ASP A 66 4.49 -2.61 2.14
CA ASP A 66 5.82 -3.16 2.36
C ASP A 66 5.93 -3.86 3.72
N THR A 67 5.35 -3.27 4.78
CA THR A 67 5.27 -3.91 6.11
C THR A 67 4.55 -5.25 6.04
N VAL A 68 3.36 -5.25 5.44
CA VAL A 68 2.53 -6.45 5.30
C VAL A 68 3.25 -7.52 4.48
N PHE A 69 3.91 -7.16 3.39
CA PHE A 69 4.61 -8.10 2.52
C PHE A 69 5.83 -8.71 3.20
N HIS A 70 6.59 -7.92 3.95
CA HIS A 70 7.68 -8.44 4.76
C HIS A 70 7.16 -9.43 5.82
N CYS A 71 6.02 -9.16 6.44
CA CYS A 71 5.39 -10.11 7.37
C CYS A 71 4.98 -11.40 6.67
N ILE A 72 4.25 -11.32 5.56
CA ILE A 72 3.75 -12.49 4.82
C ILE A 72 4.91 -13.37 4.33
N THR A 73 5.98 -12.75 3.86
CA THR A 73 7.12 -13.47 3.30
C THR A 73 8.11 -13.95 4.36
N GLY A 74 7.85 -13.69 5.64
CA GLY A 74 8.75 -14.04 6.74
C GLY A 74 10.04 -13.20 6.79
N LYS A 75 10.09 -12.11 6.03
CA LYS A 75 11.25 -11.21 5.89
C LYS A 75 11.19 -9.99 6.81
N TRP A 76 10.26 -9.95 7.77
CA TRP A 76 10.19 -8.86 8.75
C TRP A 76 11.35 -8.99 9.74
N THR A 77 12.13 -7.93 9.90
CA THR A 77 13.25 -7.86 10.85
C THR A 77 13.27 -6.52 11.57
N THR A 78 14.00 -6.47 12.68
CA THR A 78 14.22 -5.23 13.45
C THR A 78 14.92 -4.16 12.61
N GLU A 79 15.82 -4.55 11.69
CA GLU A 79 16.46 -3.62 10.74
C GLU A 79 15.44 -3.01 9.80
N LYS A 80 14.53 -3.83 9.23
CA LYS A 80 13.50 -3.33 8.33
C LYS A 80 12.50 -2.42 9.04
N GLN A 81 12.16 -2.75 10.28
CA GLN A 81 11.34 -1.92 11.14
C GLN A 81 11.97 -0.53 11.34
N ARG A 82 13.28 -0.46 11.67
CA ARG A 82 14.00 0.81 11.78
C ARG A 82 14.09 1.58 10.46
N GLU A 83 14.26 0.88 9.33
CA GLU A 83 14.28 1.50 8.00
C GLU A 83 12.96 2.22 7.70
N ILE A 84 11.83 1.54 7.92
CA ILE A 84 10.48 2.09 7.72
C ILE A 84 10.23 3.30 8.65
N GLU A 85 10.67 3.21 9.91
CA GLU A 85 10.55 4.31 10.87
C GLU A 85 11.39 5.53 10.48
N ASN A 86 12.64 5.32 10.05
CA ASN A 86 13.52 6.40 9.64
C ASN A 86 13.03 7.08 8.36
N ASN A 87 12.47 6.30 7.42
CA ASN A 87 11.84 6.84 6.22
C ASN A 87 10.56 7.61 6.55
N SER A 88 9.88 7.26 7.65
CA SER A 88 8.71 7.99 8.15
C SER A 88 9.07 9.31 8.85
N MET A 89 10.34 9.55 9.19
CA MET A 89 10.80 10.75 9.90
C MET A 89 10.79 12.02 9.04
N GLY A 90 10.56 11.89 7.72
CA GLY A 90 10.27 12.98 6.79
C GLY A 90 8.79 13.39 6.72
N SER A 91 7.89 12.58 7.30
CA SER A 91 6.47 12.93 7.43
C SER A 91 6.33 14.02 8.49
N TRP A 92 5.60 15.08 8.15
CA TRP A 92 5.50 16.29 8.99
C TRP A 92 4.59 16.12 10.21
N PHE A 93 4.01 14.93 10.37
CA PHE A 93 3.45 14.49 11.63
C PHE A 93 4.58 13.83 12.43
N PRO A 94 5.03 14.43 13.55
CA PRO A 94 6.09 13.87 14.36
C PRO A 94 5.62 12.52 14.91
N TYR A 95 6.02 11.46 14.22
CA TYR A 95 5.81 10.08 14.62
C TYR A 95 6.77 9.79 15.78
N ASN A 96 6.39 10.20 16.98
CA ASN A 96 7.19 9.96 18.16
C ASN A 96 6.75 8.63 18.77
N ARG A 97 7.33 7.54 18.27
CA ARG A 97 7.09 6.17 18.77
C ARG A 97 7.72 6.03 20.16
N MET A 98 7.02 6.51 21.18
CA MET A 98 7.63 6.66 22.49
C MET A 98 7.65 5.35 23.31
N TYR A 99 6.93 4.30 22.92
CA TYR A 99 6.88 3.04 23.68
C TYR A 99 6.56 1.83 22.80
N LEU A 100 7.58 1.11 22.34
CA LEU A 100 7.45 -0.33 22.14
C LEU A 100 8.52 -1.00 23.00
N ASP A 101 8.07 -1.86 23.90
CA ASP A 101 8.93 -2.65 24.76
C ASP A 101 9.90 -3.48 23.90
N GLU A 102 11.15 -3.56 24.35
CA GLU A 102 12.25 -4.29 23.69
C GLU A 102 11.92 -5.78 23.42
N ASP A 103 10.84 -6.31 24.00
CA ASP A 103 10.42 -7.72 23.97
C ASP A 103 9.89 -8.20 22.61
N ASP A 104 9.48 -7.28 21.72
CA ASP A 104 9.06 -7.64 20.34
C ASP A 104 10.22 -7.74 19.34
N SER A 105 11.44 -7.44 19.80
CA SER A 105 12.64 -7.26 18.96
C SER A 105 13.41 -8.56 18.68
N SER A 106 12.97 -9.70 19.22
CA SER A 106 13.73 -10.95 19.21
C SER A 106 13.15 -12.08 18.37
N VAL A 107 12.12 -11.82 17.54
CA VAL A 107 11.52 -12.88 16.72
C VAL A 107 12.35 -13.06 15.43
N PRO A 108 12.94 -14.25 15.19
CA PRO A 108 13.71 -14.50 13.99
C PRO A 108 12.82 -14.42 12.75
N ALA A 109 13.43 -14.10 11.59
CA ALA A 109 12.79 -14.18 10.29
C ALA A 109 11.97 -15.48 10.18
N GLY A 110 10.65 -15.32 10.05
CA GLY A 110 9.70 -16.41 10.10
C GLY A 110 9.66 -17.21 8.80
N GLU A 111 8.97 -18.34 8.81
CA GLU A 111 8.57 -19.00 7.57
C GLU A 111 7.55 -18.14 6.82
N ALA A 112 7.60 -18.16 5.49
CA ALA A 112 6.60 -17.49 4.68
C ALA A 112 5.21 -18.09 4.93
N MET A 113 4.22 -17.22 5.11
CA MET A 113 2.82 -17.62 5.29
C MET A 113 2.30 -18.32 4.03
N GLN A 114 1.37 -19.25 4.23
CA GLN A 114 0.68 -19.96 3.15
C GLN A 114 -0.50 -19.14 2.60
N LEU A 115 -0.25 -17.87 2.28
CA LEU A 115 -1.28 -16.95 1.79
C LEU A 115 -1.79 -17.42 0.43
N ARG A 116 -3.11 -17.54 0.29
CA ARG A 116 -3.78 -18.00 -0.93
C ARG A 116 -4.47 -16.89 -1.70
N GLU A 117 -5.03 -15.92 -0.97
CA GLU A 117 -5.73 -14.78 -1.54
C GLU A 117 -5.15 -13.46 -1.02
N LEU A 118 -4.82 -12.57 -1.96
CA LEU A 118 -4.51 -11.18 -1.70
C LEU A 118 -5.51 -10.28 -2.42
N THR A 119 -6.22 -9.47 -1.64
CA THR A 119 -7.08 -8.42 -2.17
C THR A 119 -6.52 -7.06 -1.76
N ILE A 120 -6.27 -6.19 -2.72
CA ILE A 120 -5.92 -4.80 -2.47
C ILE A 120 -6.98 -3.91 -3.12
N ALA A 121 -7.76 -3.28 -2.27
CA ALA A 121 -8.79 -2.33 -2.66
C ALA A 121 -8.25 -0.91 -2.59
N ASN A 122 -8.53 -0.16 -3.66
CA ASN A 122 -8.07 1.20 -3.89
C ASN A 122 -6.54 1.31 -3.94
N LEU A 123 -5.88 0.40 -4.66
CA LEU A 123 -4.45 0.52 -4.98
C LEU A 123 -4.22 1.80 -5.81
N ALA A 124 -3.16 2.53 -5.51
CA ALA A 124 -2.83 3.75 -6.25
C ALA A 124 -2.49 3.43 -7.71
N HIS A 125 -2.89 4.31 -8.63
CA HIS A 125 -2.50 4.28 -10.04
C HIS A 125 -1.07 4.74 -10.33
N PHE A 126 -0.27 4.96 -9.30
CA PHE A 126 1.14 5.33 -9.39
C PHE A 126 2.04 4.10 -9.29
N HIS A 127 3.12 4.07 -10.07
CA HIS A 127 4.11 3.01 -9.97
C HIS A 127 5.15 3.32 -8.89
N ASP A 128 5.05 2.64 -7.76
CA ASP A 128 6.04 2.75 -6.70
C ASP A 128 7.28 1.87 -7.02
N ASN A 129 8.38 2.54 -7.37
CA ASN A 129 9.65 1.89 -7.69
C ASN A 129 10.25 1.16 -6.48
N ASP A 130 10.07 1.68 -5.26
CA ASP A 130 10.62 1.05 -4.06
C ASP A 130 9.86 -0.23 -3.72
N LEU A 131 8.54 -0.24 -3.94
CA LEU A 131 7.72 -1.44 -3.82
C LEU A 131 8.05 -2.48 -4.89
N ALA A 132 8.12 -2.06 -6.15
CA ALA A 132 8.42 -2.96 -7.25
C ALA A 132 9.80 -3.61 -7.10
N ASN A 133 10.76 -2.88 -6.53
CA ASN A 133 12.10 -3.39 -6.27
C ASN A 133 12.24 -4.14 -4.94
N SER A 134 11.27 -4.00 -4.02
CA SER A 134 11.27 -4.66 -2.71
C SER A 134 11.39 -6.18 -2.84
N GLU A 135 12.34 -6.75 -2.09
CA GLU A 135 12.54 -8.20 -2.01
C GLU A 135 11.35 -8.92 -1.37
N ALA A 136 10.58 -8.24 -0.52
CA ALA A 136 9.35 -8.77 0.04
C ALA A 136 8.25 -8.84 -1.02
N PHE A 137 8.06 -7.80 -1.81
CA PHE A 137 7.11 -7.80 -2.92
C PHE A 137 7.43 -8.91 -3.94
N LYS A 138 8.69 -9.00 -4.39
CA LYS A 138 9.13 -10.05 -5.33
C LYS A 138 8.88 -11.47 -4.79
N SER A 139 9.11 -11.68 -3.49
CA SER A 139 8.85 -12.97 -2.86
C SER A 139 7.37 -13.27 -2.68
N LEU A 140 6.57 -12.25 -2.38
CA LEU A 140 5.11 -12.35 -2.27
C LEU A 140 4.49 -12.81 -3.59
N VAL A 141 4.85 -12.15 -4.70
CA VAL A 141 4.29 -12.50 -6.02
C VAL A 141 4.79 -13.86 -6.49
N ALA A 142 5.94 -14.33 -6.01
CA ALA A 142 6.47 -15.66 -6.28
C ALA A 142 5.95 -16.75 -5.32
N LEU A 143 5.05 -16.42 -4.37
CA LEU A 143 4.53 -17.42 -3.42
C LEU A 143 3.77 -18.53 -4.15
N PRO A 144 4.18 -19.81 -3.99
CA PRO A 144 3.48 -20.93 -4.62
C PRO A 144 2.04 -21.10 -4.14
N SER A 145 1.73 -20.64 -2.92
CA SER A 145 0.39 -20.73 -2.34
C SER A 145 -0.57 -19.67 -2.88
N LEU A 146 -0.06 -18.56 -3.43
CA LEU A 146 -0.86 -17.42 -3.86
C LEU A 146 -1.57 -17.76 -5.18
N THR A 147 -2.88 -17.99 -5.08
CA THR A 147 -3.71 -18.48 -6.19
C THR A 147 -4.81 -17.49 -6.59
N SER A 148 -5.06 -16.46 -5.77
CA SER A 148 -6.07 -15.43 -6.01
C SER A 148 -5.46 -14.04 -5.78
N LEU A 149 -5.49 -13.20 -6.80
CA LEU A 149 -5.08 -11.80 -6.75
C LEU A 149 -6.23 -10.91 -7.22
N LYS A 150 -6.62 -9.96 -6.37
CA LYS A 150 -7.69 -9.00 -6.66
C LYS A 150 -7.17 -7.60 -6.46
N LEU A 151 -7.08 -6.83 -7.54
CA LEU A 151 -6.61 -5.44 -7.51
C LEU A 151 -7.76 -4.54 -7.95
N LEU A 152 -8.15 -3.62 -7.07
CA LEU A 152 -9.02 -2.49 -7.39
C LEU A 152 -8.14 -1.25 -7.44
N ILE A 153 -7.88 -0.76 -8.65
CA ILE A 153 -7.00 0.38 -8.93
C ILE A 153 -7.84 1.65 -8.92
N THR A 154 -7.41 2.65 -8.16
CA THR A 154 -8.04 3.98 -8.10
C THR A 154 -7.09 5.04 -8.65
N THR A 155 -7.62 5.95 -9.47
CA THR A 155 -6.89 7.16 -9.87
C THR A 155 -7.13 8.25 -8.85
N GLU A 156 -6.15 9.14 -8.75
CA GLU A 156 -6.42 10.47 -8.21
C GLU A 156 -7.48 11.14 -9.08
N VAL A 157 -8.49 11.71 -8.43
CA VAL A 157 -9.51 12.52 -9.12
C VAL A 157 -9.46 13.89 -8.47
N ASN A 158 -8.87 14.85 -9.18
CA ASN A 158 -8.95 16.26 -8.81
C ASN A 158 -10.20 16.84 -9.49
N GLU A 159 -11.33 16.82 -8.79
CA GLU A 159 -12.61 17.32 -9.32
C GLU A 159 -12.66 18.86 -9.46
N ASP A 160 -11.70 19.58 -8.83
CA ASP A 160 -11.63 21.06 -8.82
C ASP A 160 -10.79 21.66 -9.97
N VAL A 161 -9.95 20.85 -10.63
CA VAL A 161 -9.19 21.28 -11.81
C VAL A 161 -10.03 21.00 -13.06
N GLY A 162 -10.91 21.95 -13.39
CA GLY A 162 -11.79 21.86 -14.56
C GLY A 162 -11.03 21.44 -15.81
N GLU A 163 -11.37 20.27 -16.37
CA GLU A 163 -10.88 19.63 -17.61
C GLU A 163 -9.57 20.18 -18.19
N SER A 164 -8.53 20.36 -17.37
CA SER A 164 -7.22 20.70 -17.90
C SER A 164 -6.58 19.37 -18.27
N ILE A 165 -6.65 19.05 -19.56
CA ILE A 165 -5.95 17.95 -20.22
C ILE A 165 -4.44 18.28 -20.22
N VAL A 166 -3.86 18.51 -19.03
CA VAL A 166 -2.43 18.42 -18.84
C VAL A 166 -2.19 16.92 -18.68
N GLY A 167 -1.61 16.31 -19.71
CA GLY A 167 -1.33 14.88 -19.71
C GLY A 167 -0.42 14.53 -18.55
N TYR A 168 -1.00 14.00 -17.47
CA TYR A 168 -0.27 13.26 -16.45
C TYR A 168 0.25 11.99 -17.12
N GLY A 169 1.48 12.02 -17.65
CA GLY A 169 2.15 10.82 -18.18
C GLY A 169 2.18 9.68 -17.16
N GLU A 170 2.17 10.03 -15.87
CA GLU A 170 2.10 9.14 -14.71
C GLU A 170 0.77 8.38 -14.57
N LYS A 171 -0.34 8.88 -15.15
CA LYS A 171 -1.68 8.29 -14.97
C LYS A 171 -1.75 6.84 -15.44
N TYR A 172 -0.91 6.47 -16.41
CA TYR A 172 -0.86 5.14 -16.99
C TYR A 172 0.42 4.36 -16.70
N GLU A 173 1.39 4.96 -15.98
CA GLU A 173 2.67 4.31 -15.70
C GLU A 173 2.47 3.00 -14.92
N PHE A 174 1.53 2.98 -13.97
CA PHE A 174 1.17 1.75 -13.26
C PHE A 174 0.73 0.64 -14.23
N PHE A 175 -0.05 0.97 -15.27
CA PHE A 175 -0.52 -0.02 -16.25
C PHE A 175 0.60 -0.49 -17.17
N ASP A 176 1.52 0.40 -17.54
CA ASP A 176 2.71 0.05 -18.32
C ASP A 176 3.62 -0.92 -17.54
N GLN A 177 3.71 -0.76 -16.22
CA GLN A 177 4.49 -1.64 -15.34
C GLN A 177 3.72 -2.85 -14.79
N LEU A 178 2.40 -2.91 -14.99
CA LEU A 178 1.57 -4.00 -14.47
C LEU A 178 2.05 -5.40 -14.94
N PRO A 179 2.43 -5.60 -16.23
CA PRO A 179 2.92 -6.89 -16.71
C PRO A 179 4.26 -7.32 -16.10
N THR A 180 5.11 -6.37 -15.71
CA THR A 180 6.44 -6.64 -15.15
C THR A 180 6.45 -6.70 -13.62
N THR A 181 5.35 -6.30 -12.97
CA THR A 181 5.19 -6.28 -11.51
C THR A 181 4.12 -7.26 -11.04
N TRP A 182 2.89 -6.80 -10.86
CA TRP A 182 1.77 -7.54 -10.28
C TRP A 182 1.29 -8.71 -11.14
N LEU A 183 1.63 -8.72 -12.44
CA LEU A 183 1.31 -9.80 -13.37
C LEU A 183 2.57 -10.46 -13.95
N ALA A 184 3.71 -10.30 -13.28
CA ALA A 184 4.97 -10.93 -13.69
C ALA A 184 4.83 -12.46 -13.81
N SER A 185 5.74 -13.08 -14.57
CA SER A 185 5.72 -14.54 -14.79
C SER A 185 5.77 -15.35 -13.49
N SER A 186 6.40 -14.82 -12.44
CA SER A 186 6.49 -15.46 -11.12
C SER A 186 5.15 -15.74 -10.46
N ILE A 187 4.15 -14.88 -10.66
CA ILE A 187 2.81 -15.07 -10.09
C ILE A 187 1.88 -15.83 -11.04
N SER A 188 2.07 -15.67 -12.35
CA SER A 188 1.13 -16.18 -13.36
C SER A 188 1.09 -17.70 -13.47
N GLU A 189 2.13 -18.41 -13.03
CA GLU A 189 2.17 -19.88 -13.00
C GLU A 189 1.16 -20.47 -11.99
N ASN A 190 1.02 -19.81 -10.84
CA ASN A 190 0.21 -20.29 -9.71
C ASN A 190 -1.18 -19.68 -9.67
N LEU A 191 -1.36 -18.50 -10.26
CA LEU A 191 -2.62 -17.78 -10.23
C LEU A 191 -3.75 -18.59 -10.88
N ARG A 192 -4.90 -18.63 -10.21
CA ARG A 192 -6.15 -19.27 -10.66
C ARG A 192 -7.29 -18.28 -10.75
N VAL A 193 -7.25 -17.24 -9.93
CA VAL A 193 -8.23 -16.15 -9.93
C VAL A 193 -7.46 -14.83 -10.06
N LEU A 194 -7.77 -14.09 -11.13
CA LEU A 194 -7.32 -12.72 -11.31
C LEU A 194 -8.56 -11.82 -11.41
N SER A 195 -8.68 -10.85 -10.52
CA SER A 195 -9.70 -9.80 -10.62
C SER A 195 -9.00 -8.46 -10.72
N LEU A 196 -9.10 -7.83 -11.88
CA LEU A 196 -8.64 -6.47 -12.08
C LEU A 196 -9.86 -5.57 -12.22
N TYR A 197 -9.96 -4.59 -11.34
CA TYR A 197 -10.95 -3.54 -11.44
C TYR A 197 -10.22 -2.21 -11.57
N TYR A 198 -10.69 -1.42 -12.53
CA TYR A 198 -10.29 -0.04 -12.69
C TYR A 198 -11.54 0.81 -12.78
N ARG A 199 -11.60 1.89 -11.99
CA ARG A 199 -12.78 2.78 -11.93
C ARG A 199 -13.01 3.54 -13.24
N SER A 200 -11.95 3.78 -14.01
CA SER A 200 -12.01 4.48 -15.30
C SER A 200 -12.01 3.47 -16.48
N TYR A 201 -11.98 3.97 -17.71
CA TYR A 201 -11.93 3.15 -18.92
C TYR A 201 -10.59 2.39 -19.05
N TRP A 202 -10.68 1.19 -19.63
CA TRP A 202 -9.56 0.37 -20.07
C TRP A 202 -9.02 0.82 -21.42
#